data_AF-A0A1F6NWX2-F1
#
_entry.id   AF-A0A1F6NWX2-F1
#
_cell.length_a   1.000
_cell.length_b   1.000
_cell.length_c   1.000
_cell.angle_alpha   90.00
_cell.angle_beta   90.00
_cell.angle_gamma   90.00
#
_symmetry.space_group_name_H-M   'P 1'
#
loop_
_entity.id
_entity.type
_entity.pdbx_description
1 polymer ?
#
loop_
_entity_poly.entity_id
_entity_poly.type
_entity_poly.pdbx_seq_one_letter_code
_entity_poly.pdbx_strand_id
1 'polypeptide(L)'
;MAFGTDRQMFDVDLACAKCGTHISQLPFQPSGDRPVYCNECNRAFRATRGDDRGASRGGARGGFSSGPRQMFSVNLTCASCGGAITQLPFQPSGDKPVYCRDCMQARRNG
;
A
#
# COMPACT_ATOMS: atom_id res chain seq x y z
N MET A 1 -2.59 -20.37 20.33
CA MET A 1 -1.52 -20.95 19.48
C MET A 1 -1.02 -19.84 18.57
N ALA A 2 0.19 -19.32 18.83
CA ALA A 2 0.82 -18.33 17.97
C ALA A 2 1.41 -19.07 16.76
N PHE A 3 0.88 -18.84 15.57
CA PHE A 3 1.45 -19.35 14.34
C PHE A 3 2.80 -18.63 14.14
N GLY A 4 3.88 -19.25 14.60
CA GLY A 4 5.23 -18.83 14.26
C GLY A 4 5.39 -18.95 12.75
N THR A 5 5.28 -17.84 12.03
CA THR A 5 5.76 -17.76 10.64
C THR A 5 7.27 -17.73 10.69
N ASP A 6 7.88 -18.87 11.04
CA ASP A 6 9.32 -19.04 10.98
C ASP A 6 9.70 -18.93 9.51
N ARG A 7 10.38 -17.82 9.17
CA ARG A 7 10.83 -17.57 7.81
C ARG A 7 11.98 -18.52 7.54
N GLN A 8 11.66 -19.70 7.03
CA GLN A 8 12.65 -20.70 6.65
C GLN A 8 13.68 -20.06 5.72
N MET A 9 14.92 -19.98 6.22
CA MET A 9 16.09 -19.62 5.43
C MET A 9 16.68 -20.90 4.85
N PHE A 10 17.05 -20.84 3.59
CA PHE A 10 17.69 -21.93 2.87
C PHE A 10 19.16 -21.59 2.72
N ASP A 11 20.03 -22.46 3.24
CA ASP A 11 21.46 -22.38 2.98
C ASP A 11 21.71 -22.81 1.53
N VAL A 12 22.39 -21.96 0.77
CA VAL A 12 22.67 -22.14 -0.66
C VAL A 12 24.11 -21.73 -0.92
N ASP A 13 24.75 -22.27 -1.93
CA ASP A 13 26.09 -21.84 -2.36
C ASP A 13 26.01 -21.38 -3.82
N LEU A 14 25.78 -20.09 -4.01
CA LEU A 14 25.47 -19.50 -5.32
C LEU A 14 26.18 -18.15 -5.48
N ALA A 15 26.53 -17.79 -6.72
CA ALA A 15 27.00 -16.46 -7.06
C ALA A 15 25.86 -15.57 -7.59
N CYS A 16 25.84 -14.30 -7.18
CA CYS A 16 24.92 -13.30 -7.71
C CYS A 16 25.13 -13.13 -9.22
N ALA A 17 24.07 -13.33 -10.01
CA ALA A 17 24.15 -13.22 -11.47
C ALA A 17 24.50 -11.81 -12.00
N LYS A 18 24.43 -10.77 -11.16
CA LYS A 18 24.75 -9.38 -11.55
C LYS A 18 26.15 -8.91 -11.12
N CYS A 19 26.61 -9.30 -9.94
CA CYS A 19 27.87 -8.77 -9.37
C CYS A 19 28.85 -9.86 -8.90
N GLY A 20 28.51 -11.14 -9.05
CA GLY A 20 29.37 -12.27 -8.67
C GLY A 20 29.52 -12.52 -7.17
N THR A 21 28.90 -11.69 -6.31
CA THR A 21 28.96 -11.86 -4.85
C THR A 21 28.41 -13.22 -4.43
N HIS A 22 29.13 -13.89 -3.53
CA HIS A 22 28.72 -15.15 -2.91
C HIS A 22 27.47 -14.97 -2.04
N ILE A 23 26.51 -15.88 -2.17
CA ILE A 23 25.24 -15.90 -1.45
C ILE A 23 25.17 -17.22 -0.71
N SER A 24 25.16 -17.15 0.62
CA SER A 24 25.09 -18.32 1.51
C SER A 24 23.68 -18.65 1.99
N GLN A 25 22.78 -17.67 2.06
CA GLN A 25 21.45 -17.83 2.63
C GLN A 25 20.38 -17.06 1.85
N LEU A 26 19.25 -17.70 1.59
CA LEU A 26 18.09 -17.10 0.92
C LEU A 26 16.78 -17.40 1.66
N PRO A 27 15.80 -16.49 1.67
CA PRO A 27 14.48 -16.74 2.26
C PRO A 27 13.55 -17.53 1.33
N PHE A 28 14.05 -18.04 0.22
CA PHE A 28 13.31 -18.82 -0.77
C PHE A 28 14.24 -19.87 -1.39
N GLN A 29 13.65 -20.97 -1.85
CA GLN A 29 14.39 -22.00 -2.56
C GLN A 29 14.57 -21.59 -4.04
N PRO A 30 15.80 -21.53 -4.57
CA PRO A 30 16.05 -21.19 -5.96
C PRO A 30 15.54 -22.31 -6.90
N SER A 31 14.75 -21.94 -7.91
CA SER A 31 14.11 -22.91 -8.82
C SER A 31 14.97 -23.29 -10.04
N GLY A 32 16.21 -22.80 -10.15
CA GLY A 32 17.13 -23.07 -11.27
C GLY A 32 16.79 -22.38 -12.60
N ASP A 33 15.51 -22.09 -12.85
CA ASP A 33 15.01 -21.42 -14.07
C ASP A 33 15.31 -19.90 -14.12
N ARG A 34 15.58 -19.27 -12.97
CA ARG A 34 15.69 -17.80 -12.84
C ARG A 34 17.01 -17.39 -12.20
N PRO A 35 17.64 -16.30 -12.68
CA PRO A 35 18.88 -15.80 -12.09
C PRO A 35 18.64 -15.28 -10.67
N VAL A 36 19.51 -15.69 -9.75
CA VAL A 36 19.50 -15.26 -8.35
C VAL A 36 20.38 -14.02 -8.18
N TYR A 37 19.89 -13.04 -7.44
CA TYR A 37 20.60 -11.78 -7.15
C TYR A 37 20.78 -11.60 -5.64
N CYS A 38 21.90 -10.99 -5.23
CA CYS A 38 22.10 -10.56 -3.85
C CYS A 38 21.06 -9.50 -3.43
N ASN A 39 20.91 -9.25 -2.13
CA ASN A 39 19.95 -8.29 -1.60
C ASN A 39 20.08 -6.90 -2.24
N GLU A 40 21.31 -6.42 -2.46
CA GLU A 40 21.59 -5.12 -3.06
C GLU A 40 21.19 -5.07 -4.53
N CYS A 41 21.61 -6.07 -5.31
CA CYS A 41 21.26 -6.15 -6.73
C CYS A 41 19.76 -6.38 -6.93
N ASN A 42 19.11 -7.21 -6.12
CA ASN A 42 17.66 -7.43 -6.16
C ASN A 42 16.89 -6.16 -5.77
N ARG A 43 17.37 -5.40 -4.78
CA ARG A 43 16.80 -4.11 -4.40
C ARG A 43 16.91 -3.10 -5.53
N ALA A 44 18.09 -2.97 -6.14
CA ALA A 44 18.30 -2.10 -7.29
C ALA A 44 17.44 -2.52 -8.49
N PHE A 45 17.33 -3.82 -8.77
CA PHE A 45 16.53 -4.36 -9.87
C PHE A 45 15.03 -4.16 -9.68
N ARG A 46 14.56 -4.21 -8.43
CA ARG A 46 13.17 -3.85 -8.07
C ARG A 46 12.91 -2.35 -8.25
N ALA A 47 13.90 -1.50 -7.97
CA ALA A 47 13.77 -0.07 -8.20
C ALA A 47 13.67 0.30 -9.70
N THR A 48 14.24 -0.51 -10.59
CA THR A 48 14.19 -0.26 -12.05
C THR A 48 12.96 -0.85 -12.76
N ARG A 49 12.12 -1.66 -12.07
CA ARG A 49 11.02 -2.44 -12.69
C ARG A 49 9.60 -1.92 -12.41
N GLY A 50 9.44 -0.76 -11.80
CA GLY A 50 8.12 -0.20 -11.61
C GLY A 50 8.09 0.97 -10.66
N ASP A 51 7.82 2.12 -11.25
CA ASP A 51 7.07 3.23 -10.70
C ASP A 51 6.00 2.77 -9.66
N ASP A 52 5.88 3.60 -8.62
CA ASP A 52 4.72 3.82 -7.75
C ASP A 52 4.42 2.95 -6.51
N ARG A 53 4.99 1.76 -6.24
CA ARG A 53 4.63 1.00 -5.00
C ARG A 53 5.73 0.13 -4.37
N GLY A 54 6.85 0.72 -3.93
CA GLY A 54 8.02 -0.05 -3.49
C GLY A 54 8.73 0.34 -2.20
N ALA A 55 8.18 1.20 -1.34
CA ALA A 55 8.76 1.48 -0.02
C ALA A 55 8.17 0.55 1.04
N SER A 56 8.78 -0.62 1.23
CA SER A 56 8.43 -1.51 2.35
C SER A 56 9.68 -2.00 3.07
N ARG A 57 10.46 -1.05 3.57
CA ARG A 57 11.32 -1.20 4.76
C ARG A 57 11.33 0.14 5.50
N GLY A 58 10.34 0.33 6.36
CA GLY A 58 10.24 1.52 7.21
C GLY A 58 8.81 1.99 7.29
N GLY A 59 8.18 1.79 8.45
CA GLY A 59 6.80 2.17 8.69
C GLY A 59 6.58 3.67 8.44
N ALA A 60 5.61 3.98 7.59
CA ALA A 60 5.03 5.30 7.49
C ALA A 60 3.52 5.13 7.31
N ARG A 61 2.80 5.83 8.17
CA ARG A 61 1.36 5.80 8.34
C ARG A 61 0.66 6.16 7.04
N GLY A 62 -0.26 5.30 6.57
CA GLY A 62 -1.41 5.64 5.73
C GLY A 62 -1.13 6.47 4.47
N GLY A 63 -0.87 5.81 3.34
CA GLY A 63 -0.85 6.43 2.02
C GLY A 63 -1.80 5.73 1.07
N PHE A 64 -3.10 6.01 1.17
CA PHE A 64 -4.03 5.70 0.09
C PHE A 64 -3.61 6.53 -1.12
N SER A 65 -2.99 5.91 -2.12
CA SER A 65 -2.90 6.48 -3.48
C SER A 65 -4.31 6.55 -4.07
N SER A 66 -5.12 7.49 -3.57
CA SER A 66 -6.20 8.05 -4.37
C SER A 66 -5.52 8.74 -5.54
N GLY A 67 -5.82 8.33 -6.76
CA GLY A 67 -5.69 9.24 -7.91
C GLY A 67 -6.37 10.59 -7.60
N PRO A 68 -6.17 11.63 -8.41
CA PRO A 68 -6.74 12.95 -8.14
C PRO A 68 -8.22 12.80 -7.79
N ARG A 69 -8.57 13.03 -6.51
CA ARG A 69 -9.94 12.83 -6.03
C ARG A 69 -10.78 13.84 -6.78
N GLN A 70 -11.65 13.36 -7.67
CA GLN A 70 -12.62 14.22 -8.31
C GLN A 70 -13.54 14.75 -7.22
N MET A 71 -13.41 16.04 -6.92
CA MET A 71 -14.30 16.74 -6.01
C MET A 71 -15.53 17.14 -6.82
N PHE A 72 -16.68 16.63 -6.43
CA PHE A 72 -17.96 17.02 -7.00
C PHE A 72 -18.47 18.23 -6.22
N SER A 73 -18.64 19.35 -6.91
CA SER A 73 -19.31 20.52 -6.35
C SER A 73 -20.80 20.24 -6.28
N VAL A 74 -21.34 20.17 -5.07
CA VAL A 74 -22.76 19.90 -4.79
C VAL A 74 -23.33 21.05 -3.96
N ASN A 75 -24.65 21.21 -3.90
CA ASN A 75 -25.28 22.13 -2.96
C ASN A 75 -26.30 21.33 -2.14
N LEU A 76 -25.82 20.72 -1.05
CA LEU A 76 -26.64 19.88 -0.19
C LEU A 76 -26.62 20.38 1.24
N THR A 77 -27.68 20.08 1.98
CA THR A 77 -27.80 20.43 3.40
C THR A 77 -27.48 19.20 4.24
N CYS A 78 -26.65 19.35 5.28
CA CYS A 78 -26.32 18.29 6.20
C CYS A 78 -27.56 17.87 6.99
N ALA A 79 -27.91 16.59 6.93
CA ALA A 79 -29.10 16.06 7.61
C ALA A 79 -29.02 16.08 9.15
N SER A 80 -27.84 16.32 9.74
CA SER A 80 -27.67 16.35 11.21
C SER A 80 -27.56 17.75 11.79
N CYS A 81 -26.94 18.70 11.08
CA CYS A 81 -26.65 20.04 11.62
C CYS A 81 -27.17 21.18 10.74
N GLY A 82 -27.76 20.89 9.59
CA GLY A 82 -28.24 21.92 8.65
C GLY A 82 -27.13 22.68 7.90
N GLY A 83 -25.86 22.33 8.10
CA GLY A 83 -24.73 22.99 7.42
C GLY A 83 -24.72 22.75 5.91
N ALA A 84 -24.30 23.76 5.13
CA ALA A 84 -24.16 23.66 3.68
C ALA A 84 -22.94 22.82 3.29
N ILE A 85 -23.13 21.88 2.38
CA ILE A 85 -22.10 20.99 1.83
C ILE A 85 -21.89 21.38 0.37
N THR A 86 -20.72 21.94 0.08
CA THR A 86 -20.37 22.45 -1.25
C THR A 86 -19.53 21.48 -2.08
N GLN A 87 -18.80 20.56 -1.43
CA GLN A 87 -17.88 19.65 -2.12
C GLN A 87 -17.85 18.27 -1.46
N LEU A 88 -17.96 17.22 -2.28
CA LEU A 88 -17.88 15.83 -1.86
C LEU A 88 -16.95 15.02 -2.78
N PRO A 89 -16.23 14.00 -2.26
CA PRO A 89 -15.38 13.13 -3.08
C PRO A 89 -16.18 12.02 -3.79
N PHE A 90 -17.52 12.06 -3.75
CA PHE A 90 -18.42 11.09 -4.37
C PHE A 90 -19.69 11.78 -4.86
N GLN A 91 -20.34 11.19 -5.86
CA GLN A 91 -21.65 11.62 -6.34
C GLN A 91 -22.73 11.20 -5.31
N PRO A 92 -23.56 12.13 -4.78
CA PRO A 92 -24.65 11.78 -3.89
C PRO A 92 -25.77 11.05 -4.67
N SER A 93 -26.20 9.88 -4.20
CA SER A 93 -27.20 9.04 -4.88
C SER A 93 -28.66 9.44 -4.60
N GLY A 94 -28.92 10.42 -3.73
CA GLY A 94 -30.29 10.87 -3.39
C GLY A 94 -31.07 9.94 -2.44
N ASP A 95 -30.76 8.64 -2.41
CA ASP A 95 -31.45 7.67 -1.54
C ASP A 95 -31.01 7.71 -0.06
N LYS A 96 -29.90 8.40 0.25
CA LYS A 96 -29.27 8.39 1.59
C LYS A 96 -28.99 9.80 2.10
N PRO A 97 -29.21 10.07 3.41
CA PRO A 97 -28.92 11.37 3.99
C PRO A 97 -27.40 11.66 3.95
N VAL A 98 -27.05 12.85 3.49
CA VAL A 98 -25.67 13.32 3.38
C VAL A 98 -25.30 14.13 4.63
N TYR A 99 -24.09 13.91 5.13
CA TYR A 99 -23.57 14.57 6.33
C TYR A 99 -22.28 15.34 6.02
N CYS A 100 -22.05 16.45 6.73
CA CYS A 100 -20.78 17.17 6.65
C CYS A 100 -19.63 16.33 7.23
N ARG A 101 -18.38 16.73 6.97
CA ARG A 101 -17.19 15.98 7.42
C ARG A 101 -17.21 15.76 8.93
N ASP A 102 -17.56 16.79 9.70
CA ASP A 102 -17.56 16.76 11.16
C ASP A 102 -18.61 15.77 11.69
N CYS A 103 -19.85 15.84 11.19
CA CYS A 103 -20.90 14.89 11.57
C CYS A 103 -20.57 13.46 11.14
N MET A 104 -19.97 13.26 9.96
CA MET A 104 -19.58 11.93 9.49
C MET A 104 -18.43 11.35 10.34
N GLN A 105 -17.48 12.19 10.76
CA GLN A 105 -16.38 11.79 11.63
C GLN A 105 -16.88 11.46 13.03
N ALA A 106 -17.77 12.28 13.60
CA ALA A 106 -18.42 12.02 14.89
C ALA A 106 -19.17 10.68 14.89
N ARG A 107 -19.89 10.36 13.81
CA ARG A 107 -20.61 9.08 13.67
C ARG A 107 -19.72 7.85 13.43
N ARG A 108 -18.48 8.03 12.98
CA ARG A 108 -17.53 6.93 12.77
C ARG A 108 -16.71 6.60 14.02
N ASN A 109 -16.62 7.55 14.96
CA ASN A 109 -15.82 7.44 16.17
C ASN A 109 -16.65 7.16 17.43
N GLY A 110 -17.95 6.89 17.27
CA GLY A 110 -18.86 6.41 18.31
C GLY A 110 -19.46 5.08 17.90
#